data_AF-A0A9D7CGN0-F1
#
_entry.id   AF-A0A9D7CGN0-F1
#
_cell.length_a   1.000
_cell.length_b   1.000
_cell.length_c   1.000
_cell.angle_alpha   90.00
_cell.angle_beta   90.00
_cell.angle_gamma   90.00
#
_symmetry.space_group_name_H-M   'P 1'
#
loop_
_entity.id
_entity.type
_entity.pdbx_description
1 polymer ?
#
loop_
_entity_poly.entity_id
_entity_poly.type
_entity_poly.pdbx_seq_one_letter_code
_entity_poly.pdbx_strand_id
1 'polypeptide(L)'
;MTDLILLAATVGALDAPASMALGSERAAIETSARVVRGSFRNAAGERAWTLVLPEGAAPAGGRALVVMLHGCTQDAENVARGTRLHEIAGEQGWMVLYPEQSVTAHATRCWNWYEPAHQRRDAGEPAIIAGMTAQVVAEYGGDDRRVFLSGMSAGAAMASLVVAAYPERYAALALHSGLVHTAAVTVPEALRVMQRGVPSPEPYATSAFEAMGDGRRVIPTLVIHGEADAVVVPINGSQAAQQWFLTNALTMGQPLDTTSGATDRSEREERGYLVRRSTYRAKDGTPLSQLVMIRELGHAWSGGSAEGTFTDVRGPSASTMVVEFFAAVGRR
;
A
#
# COMPACT_ATOMS: atom_id res chain seq x y z
N MET A 1 -16.67 10.89 -22.10
CA MET A 1 -17.30 10.26 -20.91
C MET A 1 -16.21 10.09 -19.85
N THR A 2 -15.58 11.21 -19.50
CA THR A 2 -14.23 11.25 -18.91
C THR A 2 -14.13 12.27 -17.76
N ASP A 3 -15.26 12.82 -17.31
CA ASP A 3 -15.31 14.03 -16.47
C ASP A 3 -15.92 13.82 -15.07
N LEU A 4 -15.99 12.58 -14.56
CA LEU A 4 -16.64 12.32 -13.27
C LEU A 4 -15.70 12.01 -12.10
N ILE A 5 -14.39 12.29 -12.21
CA ILE A 5 -13.41 12.13 -11.11
C ILE A 5 -12.94 13.49 -10.54
N LEU A 6 -13.45 14.63 -11.06
CA LEU A 6 -12.77 15.92 -10.92
C LEU A 6 -13.26 16.89 -9.81
N LEU A 7 -14.18 16.52 -8.91
CA LEU A 7 -14.78 17.51 -7.99
C LEU A 7 -14.37 17.33 -6.52
N ALA A 8 -13.38 18.13 -6.06
CA ALA A 8 -13.43 18.89 -4.79
C ALA A 8 -12.03 19.36 -4.34
N ALA A 9 -11.66 20.61 -4.67
CA ALA A 9 -10.62 21.34 -3.94
C ALA A 9 -10.82 22.85 -4.14
N THR A 10 -11.27 23.57 -3.11
CA THR A 10 -10.97 25.01 -2.92
C THR A 10 -11.27 25.46 -1.49
N VAL A 11 -10.54 26.52 -1.08
CA VAL A 11 -10.61 27.38 0.13
C VAL A 11 -9.68 26.92 1.27
N GLY A 12 -8.78 27.74 1.82
CA GLY A 12 -8.40 29.14 1.61
C GLY A 12 -7.22 29.44 2.56
N ALA A 13 -6.25 30.24 2.12
CA ALA A 13 -5.05 30.57 2.89
C ALA A 13 -5.33 31.66 3.93
N LEU A 14 -4.76 31.52 5.13
CA LEU A 14 -4.62 32.60 6.11
C LEU A 14 -3.24 32.52 6.80
N ASP A 15 -2.63 33.69 6.95
CA ASP A 15 -1.25 33.96 7.34
C ASP A 15 -0.88 33.54 8.77
N ALA A 16 0.37 33.12 8.94
CA ALA A 16 1.02 32.86 10.22
C ALA A 16 1.92 34.04 10.64
N PRO A 17 2.07 34.34 11.94
CA PRO A 17 3.14 35.21 12.43
C PRO A 17 4.38 34.41 12.82
N ALA A 18 5.55 35.01 12.58
CA ALA A 18 6.87 34.50 12.92
C ALA A 18 7.20 34.69 14.41
N SER A 19 7.97 33.76 15.00
CA SER A 19 8.80 34.03 16.18
C SER A 19 10.04 33.12 16.22
N MET A 20 11.17 33.70 16.60
CA MET A 20 12.53 33.15 16.53
C MET A 20 12.94 32.36 17.78
N ALA A 21 13.60 31.22 17.49
CA ALA A 21 14.82 30.63 18.06
C ALA A 21 15.00 30.41 19.59
N LEU A 22 15.47 29.20 19.95
CA LEU A 22 16.88 28.94 20.34
C LEU A 22 17.14 27.44 20.70
N GLY A 23 18.12 26.83 20.03
CA GLY A 23 19.09 25.87 20.60
C GLY A 23 18.73 24.40 20.81
N SER A 24 19.22 23.50 19.94
CA SER A 24 20.18 22.45 20.34
C SER A 24 20.81 21.81 19.11
N GLU A 25 22.14 21.89 19.00
CA GLU A 25 22.95 21.17 18.01
C GLU A 25 22.85 19.65 18.25
N ARG A 26 22.03 18.98 17.44
CA ARG A 26 22.37 17.63 16.97
C ARG A 26 22.70 17.81 15.50
N ALA A 27 23.94 17.47 15.12
CA ALA A 27 24.31 17.32 13.72
C ALA A 27 23.33 16.34 13.07
N ALA A 28 22.34 16.87 12.37
CA ALA A 28 21.47 16.09 11.52
C ALA A 28 22.36 15.58 10.40
N ILE A 29 22.60 14.27 10.38
CA ILE A 29 23.08 13.60 9.19
C ILE A 29 22.01 13.89 8.14
N GLU A 30 22.28 14.85 7.25
CA GLU A 30 21.54 15.01 6.02
C GLU A 30 21.63 13.67 5.30
N THR A 31 20.57 12.88 5.37
CA THR A 31 20.51 11.59 4.70
C THR A 31 20.31 11.87 3.22
N SER A 32 21.39 12.08 2.45
CA SER A 32 21.29 12.28 1.01
C SER A 32 20.98 10.97 0.30
N ALA A 33 19.73 10.49 0.35
CA ALA A 33 19.33 9.28 -0.37
C ALA A 33 19.67 9.36 -1.88
N ARG A 34 20.23 8.29 -2.45
CA ARG A 34 20.51 8.21 -3.89
C ARG A 34 19.23 7.82 -4.63
N VAL A 35 18.78 8.68 -5.53
CA VAL A 35 17.66 8.39 -6.43
C VAL A 35 18.17 7.79 -7.74
N VAL A 36 17.65 6.61 -8.10
CA VAL A 36 17.94 5.93 -9.37
C VAL A 36 16.63 5.79 -10.15
N ARG A 37 16.68 6.02 -11.46
CA ARG A 37 15.53 5.84 -12.35
C ARG A 37 15.85 4.77 -13.39
N GLY A 38 14.84 4.01 -13.78
CA GLY A 38 14.98 3.00 -14.81
C GLY A 38 13.62 2.55 -15.33
N SER A 39 13.62 1.45 -16.08
CA SER A 39 12.41 0.80 -16.52
C SER A 39 12.54 -0.72 -16.41
N PHE A 40 11.40 -1.39 -16.42
CA PHE A 40 11.31 -2.84 -16.52
C PHE A 40 10.38 -3.20 -17.67
N ARG A 41 10.79 -4.18 -18.48
CA ARG A 41 10.04 -4.66 -19.65
C ARG A 41 9.91 -6.17 -19.63
N ASN A 42 8.72 -6.66 -19.92
CA ASN A 42 8.43 -8.06 -20.23
C ASN A 42 7.38 -8.15 -21.36
N ALA A 43 6.83 -9.33 -21.59
CA ALA A 43 5.80 -9.53 -22.62
C ALA A 43 4.49 -8.76 -22.38
N ALA A 44 4.19 -8.37 -21.12
CA ALA A 44 3.00 -7.59 -20.77
C ALA A 44 3.19 -6.08 -20.98
N GLY A 45 4.42 -5.61 -21.20
CA GLY A 45 4.73 -4.21 -21.50
C GLY A 45 5.95 -3.70 -20.76
N GLU A 46 6.09 -2.37 -20.76
CA GLU A 46 7.15 -1.65 -20.05
C GLU A 46 6.56 -0.64 -19.07
N ARG A 47 7.18 -0.50 -17.89
CA ARG A 47 6.90 0.57 -16.92
C ARG A 47 8.21 1.17 -16.42
N ALA A 48 8.20 2.49 -16.26
CA ALA A 48 9.26 3.21 -15.59
C ALA A 48 9.18 2.99 -14.07
N TRP A 49 10.28 3.27 -13.38
CA TRP A 49 10.35 3.24 -11.93
C TRP A 49 11.40 4.19 -11.39
N THR A 50 11.18 4.62 -10.15
CA THR A 50 12.15 5.35 -9.34
C THR A 50 12.49 4.55 -8.10
N LEU A 51 13.77 4.35 -7.83
CA LEU A 51 14.30 3.68 -6.65
C LEU A 51 15.00 4.71 -5.77
N VAL A 52 14.62 4.78 -4.50
CA VAL A 52 15.32 5.57 -3.49
C VAL A 52 16.16 4.60 -2.66
N LEU A 53 17.48 4.80 -2.73
CA LEU A 53 18.48 4.02 -2.00
C LEU A 53 18.94 4.83 -0.79
N PRO A 54 18.89 4.27 0.42
CA PRO A 54 19.48 4.92 1.59
C PRO A 54 20.99 4.93 1.45
N GLU A 55 21.62 5.99 1.97
CA GLU A 55 23.07 6.04 2.12
C GLU A 55 23.58 5.06 3.17
N GLY A 56 24.87 4.75 3.10
CA GLY A 56 25.53 3.81 4.00
C GLY A 56 25.70 2.42 3.40
N ALA A 57 26.81 1.77 3.76
CA ALA A 57 27.09 0.41 3.34
C ALA A 57 26.13 -0.56 4.03
N ALA A 58 25.47 -1.41 3.24
CA ALA A 58 24.80 -2.60 3.73
C ALA A 58 25.52 -3.82 3.12
N PRO A 59 25.63 -4.94 3.86
CA PRO A 59 26.01 -6.21 3.25
C PRO A 59 25.10 -6.50 2.05
N ALA A 60 25.63 -7.13 1.00
CA ALA A 60 24.82 -7.59 -0.12
C ALA A 60 23.69 -8.49 0.40
N GLY A 61 22.45 -8.23 -0.04
CA GLY A 61 21.27 -8.94 0.47
C GLY A 61 20.86 -8.54 1.89
N GLY A 62 21.37 -7.40 2.40
CA GLY A 62 21.03 -6.89 3.74
C GLY A 62 19.88 -5.88 3.76
N ARG A 63 19.55 -5.26 2.61
CA ARG A 63 18.53 -4.20 2.54
C ARG A 63 17.14 -4.78 2.29
N ALA A 64 16.17 -4.44 3.14
CA ALA A 64 14.77 -4.67 2.78
C ALA A 64 14.36 -3.73 1.63
N LEU A 65 13.32 -4.15 0.90
CA LEU A 65 12.72 -3.37 -0.17
C LEU A 65 11.24 -3.14 0.14
N VAL A 66 10.80 -1.89 0.13
CA VAL A 66 9.38 -1.56 0.08
C VAL A 66 9.03 -1.12 -1.33
N VAL A 67 8.06 -1.78 -1.95
CA VAL A 67 7.48 -1.36 -3.23
C VAL A 67 6.23 -0.55 -2.92
N MET A 68 6.12 0.68 -3.43
CA MET A 68 5.01 1.59 -3.15
C MET A 68 4.28 1.98 -4.43
N LEU A 69 3.02 1.53 -4.57
CA LEU A 69 2.18 1.80 -5.74
C LEU A 69 1.32 3.06 -5.52
N HIS A 70 1.42 4.01 -6.44
CA HIS A 70 0.68 5.27 -6.41
C HIS A 70 -0.80 5.12 -6.78
N GLY A 71 -1.64 6.09 -6.39
CA GLY A 71 -3.03 6.20 -6.82
C GLY A 71 -3.18 6.76 -8.24
N CYS A 72 -4.40 6.82 -8.78
CA CYS A 72 -4.61 7.45 -10.09
C CYS A 72 -4.11 8.92 -10.07
N THR A 73 -3.73 9.44 -11.24
CA THR A 73 -3.21 10.80 -11.52
C THR A 73 -1.83 11.12 -10.96
N GLN A 74 -1.37 10.36 -9.96
CA GLN A 74 -0.01 10.44 -9.44
C GLN A 74 1.00 9.75 -10.37
N ASP A 75 2.27 10.07 -10.17
CA ASP A 75 3.44 9.39 -10.71
C ASP A 75 4.39 8.97 -9.57
N ALA A 76 5.55 8.39 -9.89
CA ALA A 76 6.48 7.89 -8.89
C ALA A 76 7.00 9.00 -7.97
N GLU A 77 7.26 10.19 -8.50
CA GLU A 77 7.79 11.30 -7.72
C GLU A 77 6.73 11.93 -6.82
N ASN A 78 5.50 12.08 -7.31
CA ASN A 78 4.39 12.62 -6.54
C ASN A 78 4.08 11.77 -5.32
N VAL A 79 3.99 10.44 -5.49
CA VAL A 79 3.75 9.53 -4.35
C VAL A 79 4.96 9.50 -3.40
N ALA A 80 6.19 9.60 -3.92
CA ALA A 80 7.40 9.62 -3.09
C ALA A 80 7.42 10.86 -2.19
N ARG A 81 7.21 12.06 -2.75
CA ARG A 81 7.11 13.31 -1.98
C ARG A 81 5.93 13.30 -1.03
N GLY A 82 4.75 12.86 -1.49
CA GLY A 82 3.53 12.86 -0.69
C GLY A 82 3.58 11.92 0.51
N THR A 83 4.10 10.70 0.32
CA THR A 83 4.17 9.72 1.42
C THR A 83 5.39 9.89 2.31
N ARG A 84 6.50 10.40 1.78
CA ARG A 84 7.82 10.40 2.44
C ARG A 84 8.23 9.02 2.97
N LEU A 85 7.70 7.95 2.35
CA LEU A 85 7.93 6.59 2.82
C LEU A 85 9.41 6.23 2.79
N HIS A 86 10.16 6.76 1.83
CA HIS A 86 11.60 6.56 1.69
C HIS A 86 12.41 7.25 2.80
N GLU A 87 11.92 8.31 3.42
CA GLU A 87 12.58 8.93 4.58
C GLU A 87 12.51 7.96 5.77
N ILE A 88 11.29 7.51 6.11
CA ILE A 88 11.06 6.60 7.25
C ILE A 88 11.69 5.22 7.03
N ALA A 89 11.60 4.67 5.82
CA ALA A 89 12.25 3.41 5.47
C ALA A 89 13.79 3.55 5.42
N GLY A 90 14.27 4.73 5.01
CA GLY A 90 15.69 5.06 4.94
C GLY A 90 16.37 5.08 6.30
N GLU A 91 15.66 5.51 7.37
CA GLU A 91 16.13 5.42 8.76
C GLU A 91 16.45 3.97 9.19
N GLN A 92 15.81 2.98 8.55
CA GLN A 92 16.05 1.55 8.77
C GLN A 92 17.06 0.94 7.78
N GLY A 93 17.64 1.75 6.88
CA GLY A 93 18.51 1.30 5.80
C GLY A 93 17.78 0.53 4.69
N TRP A 94 16.48 0.76 4.50
CA TRP A 94 15.67 0.07 3.49
C TRP A 94 15.56 0.87 2.21
N MET A 95 15.44 0.15 1.09
CA MET A 95 15.18 0.73 -0.22
C MET A 95 13.68 0.93 -0.42
N VAL A 96 13.30 1.95 -1.20
CA VAL A 96 11.91 2.12 -1.64
C VAL A 96 11.84 2.23 -3.15
N LEU A 97 11.11 1.30 -3.77
CA LEU A 97 10.80 1.28 -5.19
C LEU A 97 9.43 1.89 -5.43
N TYR A 98 9.36 2.85 -6.35
CA TYR A 98 8.16 3.51 -6.81
C TYR A 98 7.95 3.18 -8.30
N PRO A 99 7.19 2.12 -8.64
CA PRO A 99 6.75 1.84 -10.00
C PRO A 99 5.84 2.96 -10.52
N GLU A 100 5.95 3.30 -11.79
CA GLU A 100 5.16 4.36 -12.42
C GLU A 100 4.25 3.82 -13.53
N GLN A 101 2.96 4.16 -13.45
CA GLN A 101 2.00 3.91 -14.52
C GLN A 101 2.16 4.92 -15.66
N SER A 102 2.17 4.43 -16.90
CA SER A 102 2.26 5.27 -18.09
C SER A 102 0.90 5.85 -18.50
N VAL A 103 0.88 7.09 -18.97
CA VAL A 103 -0.29 7.70 -19.62
C VAL A 103 -0.73 6.95 -20.89
N THR A 104 0.18 6.22 -21.54
CA THR A 104 -0.15 5.39 -22.71
C THR A 104 -0.86 4.09 -22.32
N ALA A 105 -0.63 3.61 -21.09
CA ALA A 105 -1.29 2.43 -20.56
C ALA A 105 -2.61 2.76 -19.87
N HIS A 106 -2.73 3.95 -19.28
CA HIS A 106 -3.98 4.48 -18.75
C HIS A 106 -3.94 6.00 -18.76
N ALA A 107 -4.92 6.67 -19.39
CA ALA A 107 -4.89 8.13 -19.60
C ALA A 107 -4.72 8.95 -18.32
N THR A 108 -5.23 8.46 -17.18
CA THR A 108 -5.07 9.09 -15.86
C THR A 108 -4.01 8.43 -14.98
N ARG A 109 -3.07 7.66 -15.55
CA ARG A 109 -2.06 6.88 -14.82
C ARG A 109 -2.64 5.96 -13.73
N CYS A 110 -3.87 5.49 -13.89
CA CYS A 110 -4.45 4.57 -12.94
C CYS A 110 -3.99 3.14 -13.22
N TRP A 111 -3.85 2.33 -12.17
CA TRP A 111 -3.62 0.88 -12.34
C TRP A 111 -4.91 0.21 -12.81
N ASN A 112 -4.80 -0.71 -13.77
CA ASN A 112 -5.91 -1.39 -14.43
C ASN A 112 -6.46 -2.55 -13.59
N TRP A 113 -6.58 -2.36 -12.27
CA TRP A 113 -6.95 -3.41 -11.31
C TRP A 113 -8.34 -4.01 -11.55
N TYR A 114 -9.20 -3.33 -12.31
CA TYR A 114 -10.55 -3.76 -12.67
C TYR A 114 -10.61 -4.44 -14.04
N GLU A 115 -9.49 -4.63 -14.74
CA GLU A 115 -9.46 -5.31 -16.03
C GLU A 115 -8.95 -6.75 -15.87
N PRO A 116 -9.67 -7.78 -16.37
CA PRO A 116 -9.25 -9.18 -16.23
C PRO A 116 -7.84 -9.50 -16.76
N ALA A 117 -7.37 -8.75 -17.76
CA ALA A 117 -6.02 -8.89 -18.30
C ALA A 117 -4.90 -8.50 -17.30
N HIS A 118 -5.26 -7.77 -16.24
CA HIS A 118 -4.36 -7.22 -15.22
C HIS A 118 -4.59 -7.80 -13.82
N GLN A 119 -5.22 -8.98 -13.72
CA GLN A 119 -5.59 -9.61 -12.44
C GLN A 119 -4.94 -10.98 -12.19
N ARG A 120 -4.06 -11.46 -13.08
CA ARG A 120 -3.50 -12.81 -13.00
C ARG A 120 -1.97 -12.80 -13.02
N ARG A 121 -1.39 -13.87 -12.45
CA ARG A 121 0.03 -14.20 -12.60
C ARG A 121 0.41 -14.25 -14.09
N ASP A 122 1.61 -13.75 -14.37
CA ASP A 122 2.29 -13.74 -15.68
C ASP A 122 1.55 -12.99 -16.79
N ALA A 123 0.59 -12.13 -16.40
CA ALA A 123 -0.13 -11.24 -17.29
C ALA A 123 -0.18 -9.81 -16.73
N GLY A 124 -0.35 -8.85 -17.64
CA GLY A 124 -0.62 -7.45 -17.33
C GLY A 124 0.34 -6.81 -16.32
N GLU A 125 -0.23 -5.95 -15.49
CA GLU A 125 0.50 -5.17 -14.49
C GLU A 125 1.09 -6.01 -13.34
N PRO A 126 0.43 -7.08 -12.84
CA PRO A 126 1.05 -7.97 -11.87
C PRO A 126 2.41 -8.53 -12.31
N ALA A 127 2.51 -9.00 -13.56
CA ALA A 127 3.77 -9.54 -14.10
C ALA A 127 4.87 -8.47 -14.22
N ILE A 128 4.49 -7.25 -14.60
CA ILE A 128 5.43 -6.12 -14.69
C ILE A 128 5.96 -5.74 -13.31
N ILE A 129 5.08 -5.56 -12.32
CA ILE A 129 5.47 -5.13 -10.97
C ILE A 129 6.32 -6.20 -10.28
N ALA A 130 5.92 -7.47 -10.37
CA ALA A 130 6.67 -8.58 -9.78
C ALA A 130 8.04 -8.77 -10.43
N GLY A 131 8.13 -8.65 -11.76
CA GLY A 131 9.39 -8.69 -12.50
C GLY A 131 10.30 -7.51 -12.18
N MET A 132 9.74 -6.30 -12.11
CA MET A 132 10.46 -5.09 -11.70
C MET A 132 11.02 -5.21 -10.28
N THR A 133 10.21 -5.74 -9.35
CA THR A 133 10.64 -6.02 -7.98
C THR A 133 11.84 -6.97 -7.98
N ALA A 134 11.78 -8.04 -8.78
CA ALA A 134 12.87 -9.01 -8.90
C ALA A 134 14.16 -8.38 -9.47
N GLN A 135 14.04 -7.57 -10.52
CA GLN A 135 15.17 -6.87 -11.13
C GLN A 135 15.85 -5.96 -10.09
N VAL A 136 15.07 -5.15 -9.38
CA VAL A 136 15.60 -4.20 -8.39
C VAL A 136 16.28 -4.92 -7.22
N VAL A 137 15.70 -6.01 -6.72
CA VAL A 137 16.34 -6.83 -5.68
C VAL A 137 17.70 -7.36 -6.14
N ALA A 138 17.75 -7.92 -7.36
CA ALA A 138 18.98 -8.51 -7.91
C ALA A 138 20.07 -7.45 -8.20
N GLU A 139 19.68 -6.29 -8.75
CA GLU A 139 20.62 -5.26 -9.20
C GLU A 139 21.15 -4.38 -8.04
N TYR A 140 20.32 -4.13 -7.02
CA TYR A 140 20.63 -3.20 -5.93
C TYR A 140 20.87 -3.88 -4.57
N GLY A 141 20.94 -5.22 -4.55
CA GLY A 141 21.35 -6.00 -3.38
C GLY A 141 20.29 -6.09 -2.27
N GLY A 142 19.03 -6.26 -2.65
CA GLY A 142 17.93 -6.47 -1.70
C GLY A 142 17.95 -7.86 -1.07
N ASP A 143 17.50 -7.96 0.19
CA ASP A 143 17.15 -9.21 0.84
C ASP A 143 15.86 -9.72 0.21
N ASP A 144 15.95 -10.80 -0.58
CA ASP A 144 14.80 -11.34 -1.28
C ASP A 144 13.69 -11.75 -0.31
N ARG A 145 14.01 -12.04 0.96
CA ARG A 145 13.05 -12.42 2.03
C ARG A 145 12.46 -11.23 2.78
N ARG A 146 12.89 -10.00 2.49
CA ARG A 146 12.40 -8.75 3.11
C ARG A 146 11.90 -7.76 2.06
N VAL A 147 11.06 -8.27 1.16
CA VAL A 147 10.37 -7.46 0.16
C VAL A 147 8.94 -7.26 0.61
N PHE A 148 8.49 -6.02 0.68
CA PHE A 148 7.15 -5.65 1.14
C PHE A 148 6.44 -4.86 0.05
N LEU A 149 5.12 -5.00 -0.06
CA LEU A 149 4.33 -4.23 -1.02
C LEU A 149 3.35 -3.35 -0.27
N SER A 150 3.31 -2.08 -0.67
CA SER A 150 2.38 -1.08 -0.19
C SER A 150 1.72 -0.38 -1.36
N GLY A 151 0.52 0.15 -1.17
CA GLY A 151 -0.12 0.98 -2.18
C GLY A 151 -1.23 1.84 -1.62
N MET A 152 -1.62 2.84 -2.41
CA MET A 152 -2.73 3.73 -2.09
C MET A 152 -3.80 3.71 -3.18
N SER A 153 -5.08 3.71 -2.81
CA SER A 153 -6.21 3.80 -3.76
C SER A 153 -6.13 2.71 -4.83
N ALA A 154 -6.11 3.06 -6.11
CA ALA A 154 -5.87 2.10 -7.20
C ALA A 154 -4.55 1.31 -7.07
N GLY A 155 -3.51 1.92 -6.51
CA GLY A 155 -2.25 1.24 -6.17
C GLY A 155 -2.44 0.22 -5.06
N ALA A 156 -3.31 0.46 -4.08
CA ALA A 156 -3.66 -0.52 -3.05
C ALA A 156 -4.43 -1.71 -3.67
N ALA A 157 -5.40 -1.43 -4.56
CA ALA A 157 -6.12 -2.47 -5.28
C ALA A 157 -5.16 -3.35 -6.11
N MET A 158 -4.23 -2.73 -6.87
CA MET A 158 -3.22 -3.45 -7.63
C MET A 158 -2.23 -4.21 -6.72
N ALA A 159 -1.83 -3.65 -5.58
CA ALA A 159 -0.95 -4.33 -4.63
C ALA A 159 -1.56 -5.65 -4.14
N SER A 160 -2.87 -5.65 -3.84
CA SER A 160 -3.60 -6.86 -3.46
C SER A 160 -3.59 -7.93 -4.56
N LEU A 161 -3.72 -7.53 -5.84
CA LEU A 161 -3.61 -8.43 -6.99
C LEU A 161 -2.19 -8.99 -7.16
N VAL A 162 -1.17 -8.14 -7.07
CA VAL A 162 0.24 -8.51 -7.22
C VAL A 162 0.66 -9.52 -6.16
N VAL A 163 0.31 -9.30 -4.88
CA VAL A 163 0.69 -10.21 -3.80
C VAL A 163 -0.05 -11.54 -3.89
N ALA A 164 -1.33 -11.54 -4.24
CA ALA A 164 -2.06 -12.77 -4.48
C ALA A 164 -1.49 -13.56 -5.67
N ALA A 165 -1.06 -12.87 -6.73
CA ALA A 165 -0.44 -13.51 -7.89
C ALA A 165 0.98 -14.03 -7.62
N TYR A 166 1.76 -13.34 -6.78
CA TYR A 166 3.18 -13.65 -6.48
C TYR A 166 3.48 -13.71 -4.97
N PRO A 167 2.79 -14.56 -4.20
CA PRO A 167 2.91 -14.61 -2.73
C PRO A 167 4.31 -14.98 -2.23
N GLU A 168 5.09 -15.70 -3.03
CA GLU A 168 6.46 -16.10 -2.73
C GLU A 168 7.42 -14.90 -2.66
N ARG A 169 7.08 -13.78 -3.31
CA ARG A 169 7.95 -12.60 -3.41
C ARG A 169 7.82 -11.68 -2.21
N TYR A 170 6.63 -11.55 -1.62
CA TYR A 170 6.34 -10.49 -0.66
C TYR A 170 6.18 -11.04 0.75
N ALA A 171 6.92 -10.50 1.71
CA ALA A 171 6.86 -10.87 3.13
C ALA A 171 5.60 -10.35 3.82
N ALA A 172 5.10 -9.18 3.43
CA ALA A 172 3.87 -8.57 3.95
C ALA A 172 3.27 -7.56 2.96
N LEU A 173 2.00 -7.20 3.21
CA LEU A 173 1.21 -6.27 2.42
C LEU A 173 0.69 -5.12 3.29
N ALA A 174 0.73 -3.89 2.78
CA ALA A 174 0.05 -2.75 3.36
C ALA A 174 -0.86 -2.05 2.34
N LEU A 175 -2.11 -1.78 2.70
CA LEU A 175 -3.10 -1.16 1.83
C LEU A 175 -3.61 0.13 2.45
N HIS A 176 -3.54 1.25 1.72
CA HIS A 176 -4.16 2.50 2.15
C HIS A 176 -5.33 2.87 1.23
N SER A 177 -6.52 3.11 1.80
CA SER A 177 -7.72 3.49 1.04
C SER A 177 -8.02 2.55 -0.13
N GLY A 178 -7.77 1.25 0.08
CA GLY A 178 -7.91 0.20 -0.93
C GLY A 178 -9.24 -0.53 -0.86
N LEU A 179 -9.30 -1.67 -1.55
CA LEU A 179 -10.49 -2.54 -1.65
C LEU A 179 -10.06 -4.01 -1.78
N VAL A 180 -11.03 -4.92 -1.73
CA VAL A 180 -10.77 -6.37 -1.78
C VAL A 180 -10.10 -6.82 -3.08
N HIS A 181 -9.34 -7.91 -3.01
CA HIS A 181 -8.81 -8.60 -4.20
C HIS A 181 -9.92 -8.87 -5.23
N THR A 182 -9.65 -8.66 -6.53
CA THR A 182 -10.55 -8.93 -7.68
C THR A 182 -11.99 -8.41 -7.54
N ALA A 183 -12.19 -7.29 -6.83
CA ALA A 183 -13.53 -6.79 -6.52
C ALA A 183 -14.40 -6.45 -7.74
N ALA A 184 -13.77 -6.14 -8.89
CA ALA A 184 -14.43 -5.74 -10.12
C ALA A 184 -13.70 -6.31 -11.35
N VAL A 185 -14.44 -6.52 -12.44
CA VAL A 185 -13.89 -6.91 -13.75
C VAL A 185 -14.29 -5.94 -14.87
N THR A 186 -14.94 -4.83 -14.52
CA THR A 186 -15.32 -3.74 -15.42
C THR A 186 -15.30 -2.38 -14.71
N VAL A 187 -15.24 -1.29 -15.47
CA VAL A 187 -15.30 0.08 -14.93
C VAL A 187 -16.59 0.35 -14.13
N PRO A 188 -17.80 0.00 -14.59
CA PRO A 188 -19.02 0.24 -13.80
C PRO A 188 -19.03 -0.52 -12.48
N GLU A 189 -18.52 -1.76 -12.46
CA GLU A 189 -18.38 -2.52 -11.22
C GLU A 189 -17.35 -1.89 -10.28
N ALA A 190 -16.22 -1.41 -10.82
CA ALA A 190 -15.21 -0.72 -10.05
C ALA A 190 -15.79 0.49 -9.32
N LEU A 191 -16.52 1.35 -10.04
CA LEU A 191 -17.21 2.51 -9.45
C LEU A 191 -18.22 2.09 -8.38
N ARG A 192 -19.00 1.03 -8.63
CA ARG A 192 -19.98 0.51 -7.66
C ARG A 192 -19.31 0.03 -6.38
N VAL A 193 -18.23 -0.74 -6.49
CA VAL A 193 -17.48 -1.26 -5.33
C VAL A 193 -16.85 -0.12 -4.56
N MET A 194 -16.21 0.84 -5.24
CA MET A 194 -15.64 2.01 -4.58
C MET A 194 -16.67 2.77 -3.73
N GLN A 195 -17.94 2.79 -4.15
CA GLN A 195 -19.01 3.54 -3.48
C GLN A 195 -19.85 2.72 -2.49
N ARG A 196 -19.78 1.39 -2.52
CA ARG A 196 -20.68 0.52 -1.73
C ARG A 196 -20.01 -0.68 -1.07
N GLY A 197 -18.74 -0.95 -1.38
CA GLY A 197 -18.10 -2.21 -1.08
C GLY A 197 -18.68 -3.37 -1.88
N VAL A 198 -18.32 -4.58 -1.47
CA VAL A 198 -18.87 -5.83 -2.00
C VAL A 198 -19.96 -6.38 -1.07
N PRO A 199 -20.86 -7.28 -1.54
CA PRO A 199 -21.85 -7.89 -0.66
C PRO A 199 -21.23 -8.67 0.51
N SER A 200 -20.11 -9.34 0.27
CA SER A 200 -19.37 -10.09 1.28
C SER A 200 -17.91 -10.31 0.81
N PRO A 201 -16.90 -10.25 1.72
CA PRO A 201 -15.49 -10.44 1.38
C PRO A 201 -15.06 -11.90 1.14
N GLU A 202 -15.87 -12.86 1.57
CA GLU A 202 -15.58 -14.30 1.56
C GLU A 202 -15.22 -14.89 0.18
N PRO A 203 -15.96 -14.61 -0.91
CA PRO A 203 -15.60 -15.13 -2.22
C PRO A 203 -14.25 -14.60 -2.68
N TYR A 204 -13.93 -13.35 -2.34
CA TYR A 204 -12.68 -12.70 -2.69
C TYR A 204 -11.50 -13.25 -1.87
N ALA A 205 -11.74 -13.70 -0.64
CA ALA A 205 -10.75 -14.43 0.14
C ALA A 205 -10.39 -15.78 -0.49
N THR A 206 -11.41 -16.50 -0.97
CA THR A 206 -11.21 -17.77 -1.70
C THR A 206 -10.50 -17.53 -3.03
N SER A 207 -10.89 -16.50 -3.78
CA SER A 207 -10.21 -16.10 -5.02
C SER A 207 -8.74 -15.76 -4.80
N ALA A 208 -8.41 -14.97 -3.77
CA ALA A 208 -7.02 -14.65 -3.43
C ALA A 208 -6.24 -15.91 -3.00
N PHE A 209 -6.86 -16.79 -2.22
CA PHE A 209 -6.31 -18.07 -1.80
C PHE A 209 -5.96 -18.98 -2.98
N GLU A 210 -6.81 -19.02 -4.01
CA GLU A 210 -6.61 -19.79 -5.24
C GLU A 210 -5.54 -19.15 -6.14
N ALA A 211 -5.57 -17.82 -6.29
CA ALA A 211 -4.60 -17.07 -7.09
C ALA A 211 -3.15 -17.26 -6.61
N MET A 212 -2.97 -17.49 -5.29
CA MET A 212 -1.65 -17.77 -4.70
C MET A 212 -1.02 -19.09 -5.15
N GLY A 213 -1.82 -20.06 -5.60
CA GLY A 213 -1.35 -21.35 -6.12
C GLY A 213 -0.35 -22.07 -5.21
N ASP A 214 0.67 -22.68 -5.81
CA ASP A 214 1.71 -23.46 -5.10
C ASP A 214 2.61 -22.61 -4.20
N GLY A 215 2.72 -21.31 -4.48
CA GLY A 215 3.51 -20.36 -3.70
C GLY A 215 2.80 -19.87 -2.44
N ARG A 216 1.61 -20.40 -2.13
CA ARG A 216 0.77 -19.95 -1.03
C ARG A 216 1.53 -19.87 0.29
N ARG A 217 1.33 -18.78 1.00
CA ARG A 217 1.80 -18.58 2.37
C ARG A 217 0.99 -17.49 3.05
N VAL A 218 1.09 -17.43 4.38
CA VAL A 218 0.51 -16.32 5.13
C VAL A 218 1.20 -15.02 4.71
N ILE A 219 0.39 -14.03 4.34
CA ILE A 219 0.82 -12.66 4.02
C ILE A 219 0.25 -11.74 5.11
N PRO A 220 1.01 -11.44 6.18
CA PRO A 220 0.57 -10.45 7.15
C PRO A 220 0.16 -9.16 6.44
N THR A 221 -1.06 -8.69 6.73
CA THR A 221 -1.65 -7.54 6.03
C THR A 221 -1.97 -6.42 7.01
N LEU A 222 -1.59 -5.19 6.66
CA LEU A 222 -2.05 -3.96 7.29
C LEU A 222 -2.98 -3.23 6.33
N VAL A 223 -4.15 -2.80 6.80
CA VAL A 223 -5.06 -1.93 6.06
C VAL A 223 -5.24 -0.63 6.84
N ILE A 224 -5.05 0.50 6.18
CA ILE A 224 -5.29 1.85 6.71
C ILE A 224 -6.39 2.49 5.87
N HIS A 225 -7.41 3.05 6.51
CA HIS A 225 -8.52 3.68 5.79
C HIS A 225 -9.10 4.85 6.57
N GLY A 226 -9.53 5.89 5.86
CA GLY A 226 -10.23 7.02 6.45
C GLY A 226 -11.73 6.78 6.59
N GLU A 227 -12.34 7.12 7.73
CA GLU A 227 -13.80 6.99 7.88
C GLU A 227 -14.58 8.11 7.16
N ALA A 228 -13.91 9.19 6.75
CA ALA A 228 -14.46 10.27 5.93
C ALA A 228 -14.12 10.14 4.43
N ASP A 229 -13.59 8.99 3.99
CA ASP A 229 -13.27 8.73 2.58
C ASP A 229 -14.54 8.63 1.72
N ALA A 230 -14.77 9.62 0.85
CA ALA A 230 -15.92 9.67 -0.06
C ALA A 230 -15.64 9.07 -1.45
N VAL A 231 -14.38 8.72 -1.75
CA VAL A 231 -13.97 8.18 -3.06
C VAL A 231 -14.02 6.67 -3.02
N VAL A 232 -13.37 6.07 -2.03
CA VAL A 232 -13.40 4.64 -1.73
C VAL A 232 -13.97 4.50 -0.33
N VAL A 233 -15.28 4.26 -0.22
CA VAL A 233 -15.99 4.36 1.05
C VAL A 233 -15.42 3.40 2.12
N PRO A 234 -15.53 3.74 3.42
CA PRO A 234 -14.79 3.05 4.49
C PRO A 234 -15.05 1.54 4.63
N ILE A 235 -16.21 1.06 4.16
CA ILE A 235 -16.53 -0.36 4.14
C ILE A 235 -15.52 -1.18 3.32
N ASN A 236 -14.92 -0.59 2.27
CA ASN A 236 -13.90 -1.26 1.46
C ASN A 236 -12.65 -1.61 2.28
N GLY A 237 -12.18 -0.71 3.15
CA GLY A 237 -11.03 -0.99 4.03
C GLY A 237 -11.32 -2.10 5.04
N SER A 238 -12.51 -2.06 5.65
CA SER A 238 -12.96 -3.13 6.55
C SER A 238 -13.03 -4.49 5.83
N GLN A 239 -13.60 -4.51 4.62
CA GLN A 239 -13.72 -5.72 3.81
C GLN A 239 -12.36 -6.22 3.31
N ALA A 240 -11.42 -5.33 2.95
CA ALA A 240 -10.07 -5.71 2.56
C ALA A 240 -9.31 -6.38 3.73
N ALA A 241 -9.41 -5.83 4.94
CA ALA A 241 -8.78 -6.41 6.12
C ALA A 241 -9.38 -7.79 6.45
N GLN A 242 -10.70 -7.93 6.37
CA GLN A 242 -11.40 -9.20 6.59
C GLN A 242 -11.07 -10.22 5.50
N GLN A 243 -11.04 -9.82 4.23
CA GLN A 243 -10.67 -10.70 3.11
C GLN A 243 -9.26 -11.28 3.30
N TRP A 244 -8.27 -10.44 3.62
CA TRP A 244 -6.90 -10.92 3.84
C TRP A 244 -6.75 -11.77 5.10
N PHE A 245 -7.50 -11.47 6.18
CA PHE A 245 -7.61 -12.36 7.34
C PHE A 245 -8.09 -13.76 6.91
N LEU A 246 -9.22 -13.83 6.20
CA LEU A 246 -9.80 -15.10 5.74
C LEU A 246 -8.86 -15.85 4.78
N THR A 247 -8.20 -15.12 3.87
CA THR A 247 -7.22 -15.68 2.92
C THR A 247 -6.04 -16.34 3.66
N ASN A 248 -5.52 -15.67 4.69
CA ASN A 248 -4.44 -16.18 5.52
C ASN A 248 -4.89 -17.34 6.41
N ALA A 249 -6.09 -17.28 6.98
CA ALA A 249 -6.65 -18.36 7.78
C ALA A 249 -6.82 -19.65 6.97
N LEU A 250 -7.36 -19.54 5.75
CA LEU A 250 -7.41 -20.66 4.81
C LEU A 250 -6.01 -21.21 4.51
N THR A 251 -5.01 -20.33 4.35
CA THR A 251 -3.62 -20.75 4.11
C THR A 251 -3.01 -21.53 5.27
N MET A 252 -3.49 -21.30 6.50
CA MET A 252 -3.13 -22.10 7.68
C MET A 252 -3.96 -23.37 7.83
N GLY A 253 -4.80 -23.72 6.84
CA GLY A 253 -5.69 -24.88 6.90
C GLY A 253 -6.93 -24.68 7.78
N GLN A 254 -7.23 -23.44 8.19
CA GLN A 254 -8.45 -23.15 8.94
C GLN A 254 -9.65 -23.06 7.98
N PRO A 255 -10.86 -23.46 8.42
CA PRO A 255 -12.06 -23.25 7.63
C PRO A 255 -12.34 -21.75 7.48
N LEU A 256 -13.11 -21.41 6.44
CA LEU A 256 -13.63 -20.06 6.26
C LEU A 256 -14.62 -19.74 7.39
N ASP A 257 -14.15 -19.05 8.42
CA ASP A 257 -14.98 -18.61 9.54
C ASP A 257 -15.36 -17.14 9.38
N THR A 258 -16.58 -16.94 8.90
CA THR A 258 -17.16 -15.61 8.64
C THR A 258 -17.67 -14.94 9.91
N THR A 259 -17.74 -15.67 11.02
CA THR A 259 -18.19 -15.19 12.32
C THR A 259 -17.03 -14.68 13.18
N SER A 260 -15.81 -15.09 12.85
CA SER A 260 -14.58 -14.60 13.47
C SER A 260 -14.37 -13.10 13.17
N GLY A 261 -14.55 -12.28 14.20
CA GLY A 261 -14.26 -10.85 14.17
C GLY A 261 -12.84 -10.51 14.65
N ALA A 262 -12.46 -9.24 14.52
CA ALA A 262 -11.24 -8.73 15.15
C ALA A 262 -11.26 -8.99 16.66
N THR A 263 -10.19 -9.59 17.18
CA THR A 263 -10.09 -10.06 18.56
C THR A 263 -9.55 -8.98 19.51
N ASP A 264 -8.69 -8.09 19.00
CA ASP A 264 -8.16 -6.95 19.78
C ASP A 264 -8.59 -5.65 19.12
N ARG A 265 -9.07 -4.71 19.93
CA ARG A 265 -9.43 -3.36 19.48
C ARG A 265 -8.83 -2.33 20.43
N SER A 266 -8.24 -1.29 19.86
CA SER A 266 -7.79 -0.12 20.61
C SER A 266 -8.21 1.14 19.89
N GLU A 267 -8.52 2.17 20.65
CA GLU A 267 -8.85 3.48 20.13
C GLU A 267 -8.02 4.52 20.89
N ARG A 268 -7.47 5.49 20.16
CA ARG A 268 -6.73 6.60 20.73
C ARG A 268 -6.91 7.86 19.90
N GLU A 269 -6.76 9.00 20.54
CA GLU A 269 -6.58 10.25 19.82
C GLU A 269 -5.09 10.44 19.48
N GLU A 270 -4.79 10.82 18.24
CA GLU A 270 -3.45 11.11 17.77
C GLU A 270 -3.52 12.29 16.80
N ARG A 271 -2.84 13.41 17.14
CA ARG A 271 -2.82 14.63 16.32
C ARG A 271 -4.21 15.19 15.98
N GLY A 272 -5.17 15.01 16.89
CA GLY A 272 -6.57 15.43 16.69
C GLY A 272 -7.40 14.48 15.81
N TYR A 273 -6.86 13.29 15.50
CA TYR A 273 -7.59 12.23 14.81
C TYR A 273 -7.94 11.10 15.78
N LEU A 274 -9.14 10.55 15.68
CA LEU A 274 -9.49 9.31 16.35
C LEU A 274 -9.00 8.12 15.52
N VAL A 275 -8.05 7.37 16.06
CA VAL A 275 -7.42 6.22 15.42
C VAL A 275 -7.88 4.95 16.10
N ARG A 276 -8.62 4.12 15.37
CA ARG A 276 -9.10 2.82 15.82
C ARG A 276 -8.32 1.70 15.14
N ARG A 277 -7.64 0.87 15.92
CA ARG A 277 -6.93 -0.32 15.45
C ARG A 277 -7.70 -1.57 15.81
N SER A 278 -7.80 -2.50 14.87
CA SER A 278 -8.42 -3.81 15.04
C SER A 278 -7.48 -4.88 14.51
N THR A 279 -7.22 -5.92 15.30
CA THR A 279 -6.36 -7.05 14.90
C THR A 279 -7.20 -8.30 14.73
N TYR A 280 -7.05 -8.98 13.59
CA TYR A 280 -7.67 -10.26 13.29
C TYR A 280 -6.63 -11.37 13.48
N ARG A 281 -6.92 -12.30 14.39
CA ARG A 281 -6.02 -13.39 14.76
C ARG A 281 -6.57 -14.74 14.32
N ALA A 282 -5.67 -15.64 13.94
CA ALA A 282 -5.97 -17.06 13.81
C ALA A 282 -6.38 -17.66 15.17
N LYS A 283 -6.97 -18.87 15.14
CA LYS A 283 -7.35 -19.61 16.35
C LYS A 283 -6.20 -19.86 17.34
N ASP A 284 -4.95 -19.89 16.87
CA ASP A 284 -3.75 -20.03 17.69
C ASP A 284 -3.20 -18.69 18.23
N GLY A 285 -3.89 -17.58 17.97
CA GLY A 285 -3.50 -16.23 18.40
C GLY A 285 -2.58 -15.49 17.44
N THR A 286 -2.13 -16.12 16.34
CA THR A 286 -1.25 -15.47 15.35
C THR A 286 -1.97 -14.30 14.68
N PRO A 287 -1.42 -13.07 14.69
CA PRO A 287 -2.02 -11.94 14.00
C PRO A 287 -1.86 -12.10 12.48
N LEU A 288 -2.97 -12.10 11.75
CA LEU A 288 -2.97 -12.31 10.28
C LEU A 288 -3.30 -11.03 9.51
N SER A 289 -4.14 -10.16 10.07
CA SER A 289 -4.53 -8.89 9.44
C SER A 289 -4.76 -7.82 10.50
N GLN A 290 -4.43 -6.57 10.19
CA GLN A 290 -4.71 -5.40 11.01
C GLN A 290 -5.48 -4.36 10.20
N LEU A 291 -6.47 -3.73 10.83
CA LEU A 291 -7.22 -2.61 10.28
C LEU A 291 -7.00 -1.38 11.15
N VAL A 292 -6.60 -0.28 10.53
CA VAL A 292 -6.48 1.04 11.15
C VAL A 292 -7.49 1.96 10.47
N MET A 293 -8.56 2.29 11.19
CA MET A 293 -9.53 3.30 10.75
C MET A 293 -9.17 4.64 11.38
N ILE A 294 -9.12 5.70 10.57
CA ILE A 294 -8.80 7.05 11.01
C ILE A 294 -10.03 7.92 10.75
N ARG A 295 -10.72 8.35 11.80
CA ARG A 295 -12.09 8.87 11.70
C ARG A 295 -12.22 10.10 10.79
N GLU A 296 -11.36 11.10 10.99
CA GLU A 296 -11.41 12.38 10.30
C GLU A 296 -10.72 12.35 8.92
N LEU A 297 -10.05 11.25 8.57
CA LEU A 297 -9.29 11.15 7.33
C LEU A 297 -10.23 10.89 6.14
N GLY A 298 -10.05 11.67 5.07
CA GLY A 298 -10.70 11.47 3.77
C GLY A 298 -9.94 10.51 2.85
N HIS A 299 -10.08 10.68 1.53
CA HIS A 299 -9.29 9.93 0.54
C HIS A 299 -7.86 10.50 0.41
N ALA A 300 -7.06 10.30 1.45
CA ALA A 300 -5.74 10.90 1.56
C ALA A 300 -4.77 10.03 2.37
N TRP A 301 -3.48 10.08 2.05
CA TRP A 301 -2.42 9.43 2.79
C TRP A 301 -2.22 10.19 4.11
N SER A 302 -2.38 9.48 5.22
CA SER A 302 -2.31 10.10 6.56
C SER A 302 -0.88 10.48 6.95
N GLY A 303 -0.68 11.71 7.46
CA GLY A 303 0.60 12.23 7.96
C GLY A 303 1.68 12.47 6.90
N GLY A 304 1.28 12.55 5.62
CA GLY A 304 2.15 12.79 4.47
C GLY A 304 2.72 14.21 4.38
N SER A 305 3.08 14.63 3.17
CA SER A 305 3.60 15.97 2.84
C SER A 305 2.71 16.68 1.83
N ALA A 306 2.58 18.00 1.98
CA ALA A 306 1.86 18.85 1.04
C ALA A 306 2.53 18.95 -0.35
N GLU A 307 3.75 18.43 -0.51
CA GLU A 307 4.48 18.38 -1.78
C GLU A 307 4.02 17.25 -2.73
N GLY A 308 3.15 16.36 -2.24
CA GLY A 308 2.43 15.38 -3.05
C GLY A 308 0.92 15.62 -3.01
N THR A 309 0.20 14.97 -3.92
CA THR A 309 -1.27 15.04 -3.94
C THR A 309 -1.89 13.91 -3.12
N PHE A 310 -3.15 14.07 -2.71
CA PHE A 310 -3.89 13.10 -1.89
C PHE A 310 -3.22 12.79 -0.56
N THR A 311 -2.80 13.83 0.16
CA THR A 311 -2.17 13.70 1.48
C THR A 311 -2.91 14.54 2.51
N ASP A 312 -3.02 14.04 3.74
CA ASP A 312 -3.43 14.83 4.89
C ASP A 312 -2.23 14.97 5.84
N VAL A 313 -1.56 16.12 5.79
CA VAL A 313 -0.31 16.37 6.53
C VAL A 313 -0.49 16.38 8.05
N ARG A 314 -1.72 16.57 8.55
CA ARG A 314 -2.01 16.65 9.98
C ARG A 314 -2.23 15.27 10.60
N GLY A 315 -2.64 14.32 9.77
CA GLY A 315 -2.97 12.96 10.19
C GLY A 315 -1.82 12.23 10.89
N PRO A 316 -2.11 11.15 11.62
CA PRO A 316 -1.08 10.23 12.11
C PRO A 316 -0.28 9.64 10.94
N SER A 317 1.02 9.36 11.14
CA SER A 317 1.91 8.96 10.04
C SER A 317 1.61 7.54 9.54
N ALA A 318 0.95 7.41 8.39
CA ALA A 318 0.72 6.11 7.74
C ALA A 318 2.05 5.46 7.32
N SER A 319 3.04 6.24 6.88
CA SER A 319 4.38 5.73 6.52
C SER A 319 5.09 5.08 7.70
N THR A 320 4.98 5.68 8.89
CA THR A 320 5.50 5.07 10.14
C THR A 320 4.78 3.77 10.46
N MET A 321 3.43 3.75 10.40
CA MET A 321 2.66 2.53 10.64
C MET A 321 3.04 1.40 9.69
N VAL A 322 3.25 1.70 8.40
CA VAL A 322 3.65 0.73 7.38
C VAL A 322 5.05 0.18 7.66
N VAL A 323 6.04 1.04 7.92
CA VAL A 323 7.41 0.61 8.17
C VAL A 323 7.52 -0.19 9.48
N GLU A 324 6.86 0.25 10.56
CA GLU A 324 6.82 -0.49 11.82
C GLU A 324 6.16 -1.86 11.65
N PHE A 325 5.05 -1.93 10.91
CA PHE A 325 4.38 -3.20 10.63
C PHE A 325 5.28 -4.17 9.84
N PHE A 326 5.92 -3.70 8.76
CA PHE A 326 6.85 -4.51 8.00
C PHE A 326 8.08 -4.93 8.82
N ALA A 327 8.57 -4.07 9.71
CA ALA A 327 9.70 -4.37 10.58
C ALA A 327 9.35 -5.48 11.58
N ALA A 328 8.14 -5.43 12.13
CA ALA A 328 7.63 -6.47 13.04
C ALA A 328 7.46 -7.83 12.35
N VAL A 329 7.13 -7.86 11.05
CA VAL A 329 7.08 -9.10 10.26
C VAL A 329 8.50 -9.63 9.99
N GLY A 330 9.46 -8.75 9.69
CA GLY A 330 10.86 -9.12 9.53
C GLY A 330 11.16 -9.81 8.21
N ARG A 331 11.20 -11.15 8.20
CA ARG A 331 11.54 -12.00 7.04
C ARG A 331 10.43 -13.00 6.78
N ARG A 332 10.17 -13.31 5.50
CA ARG A 332 9.16 -14.31 5.12
C ARG A 332 9.44 -15.73 5.59
#